data_AF-A0A2G5RFK1-F1
#
_entry.id   AF-A0A2G5RFK1-F1
#
_cell.length_a   1.000
_cell.length_b   1.000
_cell.length_c   1.000
_cell.angle_alpha   90.00
_cell.angle_beta   90.00
_cell.angle_gamma   90.00
#
_symmetry.space_group_name_H-M   'P 1'
#
loop_
_entity.id
_entity.type
_entity.pdbx_description
1 polymer ?
#
loop_
_entity_poly.entity_id
_entity_poly.type
_entity_poly.pdbx_seq_one_letter_code
_entity_poly.pdbx_strand_id
1 'polypeptide(L)'
;MDGTRPTDHLKRGPISAEGRGRRSASTTSEAPPEAAPFSHAATLPPSATRLVHACKDDLLAAYLEDADARDVAPLRLLPGPYAARRGGDDMAFLEAYLRLDQDIAEALSERHARRVAVLLARLETDLAALLKGEDKVAFEREGVRSLLAIRDYPIVAEFLGRINDLQVSTPNVGDYSDLFCEKPFLTAEIAQGGRTFLCCPLQLPTAVGDAADGEFMDVWNSPQAQAVRASILDGSFSHCRERTCGALRTRKLPRRSDITDPYLRAIIHGRVTHLPRGPTSLTMNYDRSCNLACPTCRVELITLKGQAKAAALAIQDWATRGDHLAHVGVLHFTGSGDAFASSIFQHFLRGLNANDHPNLRIGLGTNGLLFTRKTWDQLGGAAIEVACVSVDAASPQTYALNRGGDFDLLLTNLKFIGRLRAEGQLKLYTLNFVVQDNNFAEMPAFAELGREVGADFVFFQQLVNWGTFSREAFMERAVHFPSHPRHAAFLETLRDPRLASPLIDLNNLAALRDDPRGGPP
;
A
#
# COMPACT_ATOMS: atom_id res chain seq x y z
N MET A 1 -25.57 -54.40 -17.19
CA MET A 1 -26.92 -54.93 -17.47
C MET A 1 -27.87 -53.79 -17.11
N ASP A 2 -28.23 -52.93 -18.07
CA ASP A 2 -29.34 -53.07 -19.04
C ASP A 2 -30.62 -52.46 -18.45
N GLY A 3 -31.38 -51.54 -19.04
CA GLY A 3 -31.44 -50.91 -20.37
C GLY A 3 -32.35 -49.66 -20.30
N THR A 4 -32.10 -48.61 -21.10
CA THR A 4 -32.84 -48.24 -22.35
C THR A 4 -34.30 -47.81 -22.16
N ARG A 5 -34.64 -46.49 -22.28
CA ARG A 5 -35.10 -45.73 -23.49
C ARG A 5 -36.62 -45.87 -23.79
N PRO A 6 -37.32 -44.87 -24.38
CA PRO A 6 -37.07 -44.38 -25.74
C PRO A 6 -37.26 -42.87 -26.02
N THR A 7 -36.89 -42.53 -27.26
CA THR A 7 -36.76 -41.26 -28.00
C THR A 7 -38.00 -40.88 -28.81
N ASP A 8 -38.15 -39.59 -29.16
CA ASP A 8 -38.53 -39.07 -30.51
C ASP A 8 -38.43 -37.52 -30.52
N HIS A 9 -37.57 -36.89 -31.34
CA HIS A 9 -37.76 -36.41 -32.73
C HIS A 9 -38.84 -35.30 -32.86
N LEU A 10 -38.52 -34.03 -33.18
CA LEU A 10 -38.33 -33.54 -34.55
C LEU A 10 -37.86 -32.06 -34.59
N LYS A 11 -36.93 -31.79 -35.52
CA LYS A 11 -36.53 -30.45 -36.01
C LYS A 11 -37.64 -29.78 -36.83
N ARG A 12 -37.74 -28.45 -36.82
CA ARG A 12 -38.11 -27.59 -37.97
C ARG A 12 -37.59 -26.17 -37.76
N GLY A 13 -36.86 -25.66 -38.77
CA GLY A 13 -36.38 -24.28 -38.87
C GLY A 13 -37.42 -23.34 -39.54
N PRO A 14 -36.96 -22.23 -40.16
CA PRO A 14 -37.26 -20.86 -39.73
C PRO A 14 -38.34 -20.18 -40.60
N ILE A 15 -38.91 -19.07 -40.09
CA ILE A 15 -39.81 -18.19 -40.86
C ILE A 15 -39.33 -16.75 -40.77
N SER A 16 -39.09 -16.18 -41.95
CA SER A 16 -38.88 -14.77 -42.29
C SER A 16 -40.19 -14.08 -42.68
N ALA A 17 -40.32 -12.78 -42.40
CA ALA A 17 -41.06 -11.76 -43.18
C ALA A 17 -40.80 -10.38 -42.51
N GLU A 18 -40.20 -9.37 -43.16
CA GLU A 18 -40.86 -8.34 -44.00
C GLU A 18 -42.18 -7.82 -43.38
N GLY A 19 -42.47 -6.53 -43.15
CA GLY A 19 -41.94 -5.23 -43.58
C GLY A 19 -43.11 -4.22 -43.59
N ARG A 20 -42.81 -2.91 -43.54
CA ARG A 20 -43.71 -1.71 -43.60
C ARG A 20 -44.37 -1.33 -42.25
N GLY A 21 -44.42 -0.08 -41.80
CA GLY A 21 -43.98 1.20 -42.32
C GLY A 21 -44.86 2.34 -41.76
N ARG A 22 -44.22 3.44 -41.36
CA ARG A 22 -44.68 4.86 -41.28
C ARG A 22 -45.11 5.50 -39.94
N ARG A 23 -44.42 6.64 -39.72
CA ARG A 23 -44.78 7.95 -39.10
C ARG A 23 -44.32 8.25 -37.66
N SER A 24 -43.09 8.77 -37.62
CA SER A 24 -42.68 10.07 -37.04
C SER A 24 -43.61 10.79 -36.05
N ALA A 25 -43.12 10.98 -34.82
CA ALA A 25 -43.18 12.26 -34.12
C ALA A 25 -41.92 12.40 -33.26
N SER A 26 -41.16 13.46 -33.55
CA SER A 26 -39.91 13.87 -32.94
C SER A 26 -40.10 14.38 -31.51
N THR A 27 -39.32 13.87 -30.56
CA THR A 27 -38.86 14.66 -29.41
C THR A 27 -37.37 14.40 -29.23
N THR A 28 -36.59 15.45 -29.45
CA THR A 28 -35.15 15.53 -29.33
C THR A 28 -34.76 15.50 -27.85
N SER A 29 -34.09 14.44 -27.43
CA SER A 29 -33.25 14.42 -26.23
C SER A 29 -31.89 13.93 -26.69
N GLU A 30 -30.98 14.87 -26.92
CA GLU A 30 -29.59 14.58 -27.27
C GLU A 30 -28.96 13.72 -26.16
N ALA A 31 -28.57 12.50 -26.51
CA ALA A 31 -27.64 11.72 -25.71
C ALA A 31 -26.25 12.36 -25.83
N PRO A 32 -25.47 12.48 -24.74
CA PRO A 32 -24.10 12.97 -24.84
C PRO A 32 -23.28 12.01 -25.71
N PRO A 33 -22.38 12.52 -26.57
CA PRO A 33 -21.63 11.70 -27.51
C PRO A 33 -20.72 10.71 -26.75
N GLU A 34 -20.73 9.45 -27.19
CA GLU A 34 -19.74 8.45 -26.79
C GLU A 34 -18.34 9.00 -27.05
N ALA A 35 -17.56 9.20 -25.98
CA ALA A 35 -16.18 9.63 -26.07
C ALA A 35 -15.35 8.51 -26.74
N ALA A 36 -14.81 8.82 -27.92
CA ALA A 36 -13.84 7.99 -28.61
C ALA A 36 -12.56 7.81 -27.74
N PRO A 37 -11.84 6.67 -27.84
CA PRO A 37 -10.62 6.43 -27.08
C PRO A 37 -9.53 7.44 -27.45
N PHE A 38 -9.01 8.16 -26.45
CA PHE A 38 -7.95 9.15 -26.63
C PHE A 38 -6.65 8.50 -27.13
N SER A 39 -6.12 9.01 -28.25
CA SER A 39 -4.81 8.69 -28.78
C SER A 39 -3.82 9.84 -28.54
N HIS A 40 -2.57 9.47 -28.26
CA HIS A 40 -1.32 10.22 -28.39
C HIS A 40 -0.76 10.98 -27.16
N ALA A 41 0.48 10.61 -26.86
CA ALA A 41 1.45 11.27 -25.99
C ALA A 41 1.83 12.67 -26.51
N ALA A 42 1.67 13.71 -25.69
CA ALA A 42 2.09 15.07 -26.00
C ALA A 42 3.00 15.66 -24.89
N THR A 43 4.30 15.72 -25.13
CA THR A 43 5.28 16.32 -24.20
C THR A 43 4.95 17.78 -23.86
N LEU A 44 5.23 18.21 -22.61
CA LEU A 44 5.11 19.62 -22.19
C LEU A 44 5.91 20.56 -23.11
N PRO A 45 5.42 21.78 -23.37
CA PRO A 45 6.16 22.78 -24.13
C PRO A 45 7.50 23.10 -23.44
N PRO A 46 8.60 23.29 -24.19
CA PRO A 46 9.93 23.62 -23.64
C PRO A 46 9.98 24.88 -22.75
N SER A 47 8.96 25.75 -22.82
CA SER A 47 8.78 26.91 -21.94
C SER A 47 8.33 26.49 -20.53
N ALA A 48 7.43 25.52 -20.41
CA ALA A 48 6.98 24.98 -19.13
C ALA A 48 8.12 24.26 -18.40
N THR A 49 8.92 23.48 -19.14
CA THR A 49 10.10 22.79 -18.60
C THR A 49 11.11 23.77 -18.00
N ARG A 50 11.39 24.88 -18.69
CA ARG A 50 12.31 25.92 -18.18
C ARG A 50 11.78 26.62 -16.93
N LEU A 51 10.47 26.84 -16.86
CA LEU A 51 9.83 27.53 -15.73
C LEU A 51 9.89 26.70 -14.43
N VAL A 52 9.68 25.39 -14.56
CA VAL A 52 9.81 24.41 -13.47
C VAL A 52 11.26 24.33 -12.97
N HIS A 53 12.24 24.35 -13.88
CA HIS A 53 13.65 24.39 -13.51
C HIS A 53 14.03 25.65 -12.72
N ALA A 54 13.54 26.83 -13.14
CA ALA A 54 13.81 28.08 -12.43
C ALA A 54 13.21 28.08 -11.00
N CYS A 55 11.97 27.59 -10.84
CA CYS A 55 11.36 27.47 -9.50
C CYS A 55 12.10 26.49 -8.58
N LYS A 56 12.65 25.39 -9.13
CA LYS A 56 13.49 24.45 -8.37
C LYS A 56 14.73 25.14 -7.81
N ASP A 57 15.43 25.91 -8.64
CA ASP A 57 16.67 26.57 -8.24
C ASP A 57 16.39 27.65 -7.17
N ASP A 58 15.27 28.37 -7.28
CA ASP A 58 14.84 29.36 -6.30
C ASP A 58 14.43 28.75 -4.95
N LEU A 59 13.75 27.59 -4.96
CA LEU A 59 13.39 26.85 -3.74
C LEU A 59 14.64 26.28 -3.05
N LEU A 60 15.58 25.75 -3.82
CA LEU A 60 16.84 25.23 -3.30
C LEU A 60 17.70 26.36 -2.69
N ALA A 61 17.77 27.52 -3.34
CA ALA A 61 18.46 28.68 -2.81
C ALA A 61 17.87 29.15 -1.48
N ALA A 62 16.53 29.24 -1.38
CA ALA A 62 15.86 29.62 -0.14
C ALA A 62 16.09 28.63 1.01
N TYR A 63 16.24 27.33 0.72
CA TYR A 63 16.58 26.32 1.70
C TYR A 63 18.04 26.43 2.18
N LEU A 64 18.99 26.60 1.25
CA LEU A 64 20.41 26.75 1.58
C LEU A 64 20.68 28.01 2.42
N GLU A 65 19.95 29.10 2.16
CA GLU A 65 20.01 30.33 2.97
C GLU A 65 19.61 30.10 4.46
N ASP A 66 18.70 29.15 4.76
CA ASP A 66 18.27 28.85 6.14
C ASP A 66 19.19 27.78 6.79
N ALA A 67 19.77 26.87 6.02
CA ALA A 67 20.73 25.87 6.50
C ALA A 67 22.02 26.51 7.05
N ASP A 68 22.54 27.54 6.37
CA ASP A 68 23.68 28.35 6.84
C ASP A 68 23.36 29.15 8.12
N ALA A 69 22.07 29.46 8.36
CA ALA A 69 21.64 30.22 9.54
C ALA A 69 21.39 29.33 10.79
N ARG A 70 21.28 28.01 10.63
CA ARG A 70 20.87 27.07 11.71
C ARG A 70 21.88 25.95 12.02
N ASP A 71 23.10 26.02 11.48
CA ASP A 71 24.13 25.00 11.67
C ASP A 71 23.63 23.58 11.27
N VAL A 72 22.82 23.52 10.20
CA VAL A 72 22.27 22.28 9.64
C VAL A 72 23.23 21.79 8.57
N ALA A 73 23.63 20.51 8.61
CA ALA A 73 24.59 19.95 7.66
C ALA A 73 24.08 20.08 6.19
N PRO A 74 24.90 20.58 5.25
CA PRO A 74 24.47 20.76 3.86
C PRO A 74 24.25 19.42 3.16
N LEU A 75 23.12 19.31 2.43
CA LEU A 75 22.80 18.19 1.54
C LEU A 75 23.91 18.03 0.48
N ARG A 76 24.57 16.87 0.42
CA ARG A 76 25.57 16.55 -0.63
C ARG A 76 24.90 15.87 -1.82
N LEU A 77 24.97 16.52 -2.99
CA LEU A 77 24.56 15.94 -4.27
C LEU A 77 25.55 14.85 -4.73
N LEU A 78 25.05 13.70 -5.18
CA LEU A 78 25.86 12.68 -5.85
C LEU A 78 26.06 13.06 -7.34
N PRO A 79 27.24 12.81 -7.94
CA PRO A 79 27.47 13.10 -9.36
C PRO A 79 27.01 11.97 -10.29
N GLY A 80 26.27 12.31 -11.36
CA GLY A 80 26.04 11.44 -12.54
C GLY A 80 24.70 11.69 -13.29
N PRO A 81 24.65 11.56 -14.65
CA PRO A 81 23.41 11.75 -15.41
C PRO A 81 22.47 10.53 -15.38
N TYR A 82 21.19 10.78 -15.10
CA TYR A 82 20.09 9.83 -14.89
C TYR A 82 19.64 9.01 -16.13
N ALA A 83 20.23 9.22 -17.31
CA ALA A 83 19.76 8.60 -18.57
C ALA A 83 19.82 7.05 -18.62
N ALA A 84 20.34 6.39 -17.57
CA ALA A 84 20.50 4.94 -17.48
C ALA A 84 19.41 4.22 -16.65
N ARG A 85 18.39 4.90 -16.11
CA ARG A 85 17.41 4.29 -15.19
C ARG A 85 15.97 4.60 -15.64
N ARG A 86 15.32 3.63 -16.30
CA ARG A 86 13.89 3.65 -16.64
C ARG A 86 13.10 2.84 -15.60
N GLY A 87 11.95 3.36 -15.18
CA GLY A 87 10.97 2.63 -14.35
C GLY A 87 10.24 3.57 -13.40
N GLY A 88 8.95 3.83 -13.64
CA GLY A 88 8.15 4.88 -12.98
C GLY A 88 7.91 4.63 -11.49
N ASP A 89 8.14 5.62 -10.64
CA ASP A 89 8.05 5.53 -9.18
C ASP A 89 7.32 6.74 -8.58
N ASP A 90 6.21 7.11 -9.22
CA ASP A 90 5.84 8.52 -9.22
C ASP A 90 4.80 8.90 -8.16
N MET A 91 3.94 7.95 -7.74
CA MET A 91 2.80 8.25 -6.86
C MET A 91 3.09 8.09 -5.37
N ALA A 92 3.87 7.07 -4.97
CA ALA A 92 4.29 6.88 -3.58
C ALA A 92 5.29 7.95 -3.12
N PHE A 93 5.97 8.58 -4.08
CA PHE A 93 6.88 9.70 -3.86
C PHE A 93 6.13 11.03 -3.72
N LEU A 94 5.07 11.27 -4.51
CA LEU A 94 4.22 12.45 -4.36
C LEU A 94 3.52 12.49 -3.00
N GLU A 95 3.17 11.31 -2.46
CA GLU A 95 2.72 11.13 -1.08
C GLU A 95 3.78 11.50 -0.03
N ALA A 96 5.06 11.32 -0.34
CA ALA A 96 6.16 11.74 0.53
C ALA A 96 6.47 13.24 0.38
N TYR A 97 6.32 13.81 -0.82
CA TYR A 97 6.50 15.23 -1.11
C TYR A 97 5.44 16.11 -0.44
N LEU A 98 4.16 15.70 -0.44
CA LEU A 98 3.10 16.37 0.31
C LEU A 98 3.26 16.23 1.84
N ARG A 99 4.07 15.27 2.32
CA ARG A 99 4.48 15.19 3.74
C ARG A 99 5.66 16.12 4.06
N LEU A 100 6.53 16.41 3.09
CA LEU A 100 7.64 17.37 3.22
C LEU A 100 7.17 18.84 3.23
N ASP A 101 6.02 19.14 2.63
CA ASP A 101 5.36 20.46 2.61
C ASP A 101 5.25 21.08 4.01
N GLN A 102 4.98 20.25 5.02
CA GLN A 102 4.76 20.72 6.37
C GLN A 102 6.04 20.73 7.21
N ASP A 103 6.87 19.69 7.12
CA ASP A 103 8.14 19.64 7.89
C ASP A 103 9.14 20.72 7.44
N ILE A 104 9.17 21.05 6.13
CA ILE A 104 10.02 22.14 5.62
C ILE A 104 9.42 23.50 5.94
N ALA A 105 8.10 23.71 5.77
CA ALA A 105 7.48 24.99 6.09
C ALA A 105 7.52 25.31 7.59
N GLU A 106 7.41 24.30 8.46
CA GLU A 106 7.58 24.42 9.91
C GLU A 106 9.06 24.56 10.31
N ALA A 107 9.99 24.02 9.50
CA ALA A 107 11.43 24.21 9.68
C ALA A 107 11.98 25.51 9.07
N LEU A 108 11.27 26.21 8.19
CA LEU A 108 11.70 27.47 7.58
C LEU A 108 11.30 28.68 8.42
N SER A 109 12.08 29.76 8.36
CA SER A 109 11.69 31.01 9.04
C SER A 109 10.37 31.54 8.45
N GLU A 110 9.55 32.22 9.25
CA GLU A 110 8.23 32.74 8.84
C GLU A 110 8.29 33.61 7.57
N ARG A 111 9.42 34.28 7.34
CA ARG A 111 9.71 35.06 6.13
C ARG A 111 9.89 34.18 4.88
N HIS A 112 10.54 33.03 5.03
CA HIS A 112 10.82 32.11 3.93
C HIS A 112 9.67 31.16 3.65
N ALA A 113 8.89 30.75 4.65
CA ALA A 113 7.62 30.03 4.45
C ALA A 113 6.65 30.85 3.58
N ARG A 114 6.54 32.17 3.82
CA ARG A 114 5.77 33.10 2.97
C ARG A 114 6.34 33.20 1.56
N ARG A 115 7.67 33.19 1.41
CA ARG A 115 8.35 33.26 0.10
C ARG A 115 8.13 31.99 -0.73
N VAL A 116 8.22 30.81 -0.09
CA VAL A 116 7.92 29.51 -0.70
C VAL A 116 6.45 29.41 -1.11
N ALA A 117 5.52 29.85 -0.25
CA ALA A 117 4.09 29.89 -0.59
C ALA A 117 3.81 30.80 -1.80
N VAL A 118 4.48 31.96 -1.90
CA VAL A 118 4.37 32.86 -3.06
C VAL A 118 4.95 32.23 -4.33
N LEU A 119 6.07 31.51 -4.24
CA LEU A 119 6.69 30.82 -5.38
C LEU A 119 5.81 29.66 -5.88
N LEU A 120 5.21 28.88 -4.98
CA LEU A 120 4.28 27.81 -5.30
C LEU A 120 3.00 28.36 -5.94
N ALA A 121 2.40 29.40 -5.37
CA ALA A 121 1.22 30.06 -5.94
C ALA A 121 1.51 30.65 -7.33
N ARG A 122 2.72 31.18 -7.54
CA ARG A 122 3.17 31.68 -8.85
C ARG A 122 3.35 30.54 -9.86
N LEU A 123 3.96 29.43 -9.45
CA LEU A 123 4.12 28.23 -10.28
C LEU A 123 2.76 27.65 -10.71
N GLU A 124 1.80 27.57 -9.79
CA GLU A 124 0.43 27.13 -10.07
C GLU A 124 -0.27 28.08 -11.06
N THR A 125 -0.13 29.38 -10.86
CA THR A 125 -0.69 30.41 -11.76
C THR A 125 -0.10 30.31 -13.17
N ASP A 126 1.22 30.13 -13.26
CA ASP A 126 1.93 30.05 -14.54
C ASP A 126 1.63 28.71 -15.26
N LEU A 127 1.43 27.61 -14.53
CA LEU A 127 0.97 26.33 -15.08
C LEU A 127 -0.48 26.42 -15.60
N ALA A 128 -1.40 27.03 -14.87
CA ALA A 128 -2.79 27.26 -15.31
C ALA A 128 -2.86 28.07 -16.63
N ALA A 129 -1.95 29.03 -16.80
CA ALA A 129 -1.88 29.86 -18.01
C ALA A 129 -1.37 29.09 -19.24
N LEU A 130 -0.60 28.02 -19.04
CA LEU A 130 -0.01 27.19 -20.10
C LEU A 130 -0.91 26.03 -20.54
N LEU A 131 -1.79 25.56 -19.65
CA LEU A 131 -2.80 24.53 -19.94
C LEU A 131 -3.93 25.09 -20.83
N LYS A 132 -4.60 24.22 -21.60
CA LYS A 132 -5.74 24.60 -22.47
C LYS A 132 -6.82 23.52 -22.43
N GLY A 133 -8.05 23.89 -22.78
CA GLY A 133 -9.15 22.92 -22.90
C GLY A 133 -9.51 22.27 -21.56
N GLU A 134 -9.88 20.99 -21.60
CA GLU A 134 -10.35 20.23 -20.43
C GLU A 134 -9.27 20.09 -19.33
N ASP A 135 -7.99 20.05 -19.70
CA ASP A 135 -6.86 19.97 -18.76
C ASP A 135 -6.73 21.23 -17.90
N LYS A 136 -6.99 22.40 -18.52
CA LYS A 136 -7.03 23.68 -17.79
C LYS A 136 -8.19 23.73 -16.81
N VAL A 137 -9.37 23.30 -17.24
CA VAL A 137 -10.58 23.26 -16.39
C VAL A 137 -10.38 22.31 -15.22
N ALA A 138 -9.75 21.16 -15.43
CA ALA A 138 -9.42 20.21 -14.37
C ALA A 138 -8.37 20.79 -13.40
N PHE A 139 -7.32 21.43 -13.90
CA PHE A 139 -6.28 22.08 -13.09
C PHE A 139 -6.78 23.29 -12.30
N GLU A 140 -7.61 24.15 -12.89
CA GLU A 140 -8.21 25.29 -12.19
C GLU A 140 -9.19 24.85 -11.09
N ARG A 141 -9.81 23.67 -11.24
CA ARG A 141 -10.74 23.10 -10.25
C ARG A 141 -10.04 22.34 -9.12
N GLU A 142 -8.97 21.61 -9.42
CA GLU A 142 -8.37 20.62 -8.52
C GLU A 142 -6.89 20.88 -8.20
N GLY A 143 -6.31 21.94 -8.78
CA GLY A 143 -4.89 22.29 -8.66
C GLY A 143 -3.98 21.26 -9.34
N VAL A 144 -2.73 21.18 -8.87
CA VAL A 144 -1.73 20.19 -9.32
C VAL A 144 -2.24 18.74 -9.26
N ARG A 145 -3.30 18.45 -8.48
CA ARG A 145 -3.89 17.11 -8.41
C ARG A 145 -4.52 16.64 -9.72
N SER A 146 -4.99 17.52 -10.60
CA SER A 146 -5.55 17.11 -11.90
C SER A 146 -4.48 16.56 -12.84
N LEU A 147 -3.24 17.04 -12.76
CA LEU A 147 -2.10 16.54 -13.53
C LEU A 147 -1.70 15.12 -13.10
N LEU A 148 -2.08 14.69 -11.89
CA LEU A 148 -1.88 13.33 -11.37
C LEU A 148 -2.98 12.36 -11.80
N ALA A 149 -4.15 12.88 -12.21
CA ALA A 149 -5.27 12.07 -12.71
C ALA A 149 -5.13 11.72 -14.19
N ILE A 150 -4.29 12.46 -14.94
CA ILE A 150 -3.98 12.20 -16.35
C ILE A 150 -2.92 11.10 -16.42
N ARG A 151 -3.41 9.85 -16.41
CA ARG A 151 -2.61 8.63 -16.54
C ARG A 151 -1.80 8.65 -17.84
N ASP A 152 -0.51 8.31 -17.74
CA ASP A 152 0.46 8.10 -18.83
C ASP A 152 1.26 9.30 -19.38
N TYR A 153 1.93 10.08 -18.51
CA TYR A 153 2.99 11.00 -18.95
C TYR A 153 4.41 10.62 -18.49
N PRO A 154 5.31 10.19 -19.41
CA PRO A 154 6.72 9.89 -19.10
C PRO A 154 7.52 11.06 -18.50
N ILE A 155 7.06 12.30 -18.70
CA ILE A 155 7.69 13.52 -18.16
C ILE A 155 7.40 13.69 -16.66
N VAL A 156 6.25 13.22 -16.17
CA VAL A 156 5.95 13.21 -14.73
C VAL A 156 6.93 12.26 -14.04
N ALA A 157 7.24 11.11 -14.66
CA ALA A 157 8.29 10.20 -14.19
C ALA A 157 9.70 10.80 -14.21
N GLU A 158 10.05 11.55 -15.26
CA GLU A 158 11.36 12.20 -15.36
C GLU A 158 11.52 13.39 -14.38
N PHE A 159 10.45 14.17 -14.20
CA PHE A 159 10.39 15.24 -13.20
C PHE A 159 10.48 14.68 -11.78
N LEU A 160 9.75 13.60 -11.48
CA LEU A 160 9.72 12.99 -10.16
C LEU A 160 10.98 12.18 -9.86
N GLY A 161 11.59 11.53 -10.84
CA GLY A 161 12.94 10.95 -10.72
C GLY A 161 13.99 12.00 -10.35
N ARG A 162 13.90 13.21 -10.92
CA ARG A 162 14.81 14.34 -10.61
C ARG A 162 14.54 15.04 -9.27
N ILE A 163 13.34 14.86 -8.67
CA ILE A 163 13.06 15.27 -7.29
C ILE A 163 13.42 14.14 -6.31
N ASN A 164 13.37 12.87 -6.72
CA ASN A 164 13.92 11.76 -5.94
C ASN A 164 15.44 11.94 -5.75
N ASP A 165 16.12 12.46 -6.77
CA ASP A 165 17.53 12.92 -6.70
C ASP A 165 17.71 14.20 -5.85
N LEU A 166 16.65 14.95 -5.54
CA LEU A 166 16.66 16.05 -4.55
C LEU A 166 16.33 15.56 -3.14
N GLN A 167 15.60 14.44 -3.00
CA GLN A 167 15.48 13.67 -1.75
C GLN A 167 16.72 12.79 -1.53
N VAL A 168 17.89 13.39 -1.70
CA VAL A 168 19.08 12.90 -1.00
C VAL A 168 18.70 12.83 0.47
N SER A 169 18.69 11.59 0.98
CA SER A 169 18.89 11.21 2.37
C SER A 169 18.97 12.40 3.32
N THR A 170 17.95 12.62 4.14
CA THR A 170 18.34 12.80 5.55
C THR A 170 19.06 11.49 5.87
N PRO A 171 20.38 11.50 6.08
CA PRO A 171 21.05 10.29 6.51
C PRO A 171 20.30 9.83 7.75
N ASN A 172 20.13 8.52 7.89
CA ASN A 172 19.81 7.98 9.19
C ASN A 172 20.75 8.64 10.21
N VAL A 173 20.17 9.35 11.17
CA VAL A 173 20.96 10.16 12.12
C VAL A 173 21.52 9.27 13.20
N GLY A 174 20.90 8.11 13.42
CA GLY A 174 21.39 7.06 14.32
C GLY A 174 22.59 6.29 13.78
N ASP A 175 23.54 5.99 14.67
CA ASP A 175 24.55 4.97 14.43
C ASP A 175 23.91 3.57 14.59
N TYR A 176 23.87 2.82 13.49
CA TYR A 176 23.34 1.46 13.43
C TYR A 176 24.40 0.42 13.07
N SER A 177 25.69 0.78 13.19
CA SER A 177 26.82 -0.08 12.86
C SER A 177 26.75 -1.44 13.57
N ASP A 178 26.37 -1.46 14.85
CA ASP A 178 26.24 -2.67 15.66
C ASP A 178 24.91 -3.42 15.50
N LEU A 179 23.93 -2.85 14.79
CA LEU A 179 22.59 -3.44 14.64
C LEU A 179 22.47 -4.28 13.36
N PHE A 180 21.52 -5.22 13.39
CA PHE A 180 21.19 -6.05 12.23
C PHE A 180 19.68 -6.16 12.02
N CYS A 181 19.25 -6.02 10.76
CA CYS A 181 17.87 -6.28 10.36
C CYS A 181 17.84 -7.44 9.37
N GLU A 182 17.17 -8.52 9.72
CA GLU A 182 17.07 -9.71 8.88
C GLU A 182 16.09 -9.57 7.72
N LYS A 183 15.15 -8.60 7.77
CA LYS A 183 14.05 -8.51 6.78
C LYS A 183 14.54 -8.51 5.33
N PRO A 184 15.56 -7.72 4.92
CA PRO A 184 16.01 -7.71 3.54
C PRO A 184 16.66 -9.01 3.04
N PHE A 185 16.92 -9.95 3.95
CA PHE A 185 17.49 -11.26 3.67
C PHE A 185 16.47 -12.39 3.68
N LEU A 186 15.28 -12.16 4.24
CA LEU A 186 14.28 -13.19 4.50
C LEU A 186 12.91 -12.89 3.88
N THR A 187 12.62 -11.62 3.56
CA THR A 187 11.28 -11.20 3.14
C THR A 187 11.30 -10.54 1.77
N ALA A 188 10.28 -10.83 0.96
CA ALA A 188 9.96 -10.08 -0.25
C ALA A 188 8.47 -9.68 -0.27
N GLU A 189 8.16 -8.50 -0.78
CA GLU A 189 6.81 -8.03 -1.05
C GLU A 189 6.67 -7.72 -2.53
N ILE A 190 5.66 -8.31 -3.17
CA ILE A 190 5.36 -8.13 -4.60
C ILE A 190 4.13 -7.24 -4.71
N ALA A 191 4.33 -6.00 -5.14
CA ALA A 191 3.30 -5.01 -5.40
C ALA A 191 2.77 -5.10 -6.85
N GLN A 192 1.91 -4.16 -7.24
CA GLN A 192 1.31 -4.14 -8.58
C GLN A 192 2.39 -4.02 -9.67
N GLY A 193 2.13 -4.62 -10.82
CA GLY A 193 3.12 -4.70 -11.90
C GLY A 193 4.29 -5.65 -11.62
N GLY A 194 4.28 -6.37 -10.50
CA GLY A 194 5.35 -7.31 -10.13
C GLY A 194 6.52 -6.64 -9.41
N ARG A 195 6.40 -5.35 -9.10
CA ARG A 195 7.44 -4.59 -8.39
C ARG A 195 7.73 -5.25 -7.04
N THR A 196 9.01 -5.52 -6.79
CA THR A 196 9.44 -6.27 -5.62
C THR A 196 10.22 -5.38 -4.66
N PHE A 197 9.93 -5.52 -3.37
CA PHE A 197 10.62 -4.86 -2.27
C PHE A 197 11.12 -5.90 -1.26
N LEU A 198 12.22 -5.61 -0.56
CA LEU A 198 12.80 -6.52 0.45
C LEU A 198 12.29 -6.26 1.89
N CYS A 199 11.40 -5.29 2.04
CA CYS A 199 10.69 -4.93 3.27
C CYS A 199 9.47 -4.09 2.87
N CYS A 200 8.60 -3.74 3.82
CA CYS A 200 7.47 -2.86 3.58
C CYS A 200 7.93 -1.56 2.87
N PRO A 201 7.30 -1.16 1.75
CA PRO A 201 7.73 0.00 0.95
C PRO A 201 7.65 1.33 1.71
N LEU A 202 6.85 1.40 2.78
CA LEU A 202 6.84 2.57 3.67
C LEU A 202 8.13 2.69 4.48
N GLN A 203 8.78 1.57 4.82
CA GLN A 203 10.01 1.50 5.63
C GLN A 203 11.26 1.42 4.74
N LEU A 204 11.16 0.80 3.57
CA LEU A 204 12.24 0.58 2.61
C LEU A 204 11.66 0.82 1.20
N PRO A 205 11.65 2.07 0.71
CA PRO A 205 10.98 2.43 -0.55
C PRO A 205 11.77 2.01 -1.79
N THR A 206 12.99 1.48 -1.62
CA THR A 206 13.81 1.02 -2.75
C THR A 206 13.25 -0.28 -3.32
N ALA A 207 12.62 -0.19 -4.50
CA ALA A 207 12.28 -1.36 -5.30
C ALA A 207 13.56 -2.04 -5.81
N VAL A 208 13.54 -3.37 -5.89
CA VAL A 208 14.70 -4.17 -6.32
C VAL A 208 14.54 -4.79 -7.71
N GLY A 209 13.43 -4.50 -8.38
CA GLY A 209 13.10 -4.96 -9.73
C GLY A 209 11.60 -5.27 -9.83
N ASP A 210 11.17 -5.74 -10.99
CA ASP A 210 9.80 -6.21 -11.23
C ASP A 210 9.73 -7.49 -12.07
N ALA A 211 8.52 -8.01 -12.29
CA ALA A 211 8.33 -9.30 -12.95
C ALA A 211 8.79 -9.34 -14.42
N ALA A 212 9.04 -8.18 -15.05
CA ALA A 212 9.58 -8.12 -16.40
C ALA A 212 11.11 -8.25 -16.46
N ASP A 213 11.80 -8.15 -15.32
CA ASP A 213 13.27 -8.11 -15.25
C ASP A 213 13.94 -9.50 -15.27
N GLY A 214 13.19 -10.60 -15.31
CA GLY A 214 13.72 -11.96 -15.35
C GLY A 214 12.93 -12.94 -14.50
N GLU A 215 13.56 -14.03 -14.08
CA GLU A 215 12.97 -14.96 -13.11
C GLU A 215 12.93 -14.33 -11.71
N PHE A 216 12.10 -14.86 -10.83
CA PHE A 216 11.95 -14.31 -9.47
C PHE A 216 13.28 -14.22 -8.72
N MET A 217 14.13 -15.24 -8.86
CA MET A 217 15.45 -15.27 -8.21
C MET A 217 16.44 -14.24 -8.77
N ASP A 218 16.28 -13.84 -10.04
CA ASP A 218 17.08 -12.76 -10.64
C ASP A 218 16.75 -11.42 -9.97
N VAL A 219 15.47 -11.16 -9.74
CA VAL A 219 15.00 -9.96 -9.02
C VAL A 219 15.38 -10.01 -7.54
N TRP A 220 15.22 -11.16 -6.89
CA TRP A 220 15.61 -11.37 -5.49
C TRP A 220 17.11 -11.13 -5.24
N ASN A 221 17.96 -11.36 -6.24
CA ASN A 221 19.40 -11.15 -6.18
C ASN A 221 19.91 -10.06 -7.11
N SER A 222 19.04 -9.14 -7.52
CA SER A 222 19.40 -8.04 -8.40
C SER A 222 20.52 -7.19 -7.80
N PRO A 223 21.27 -6.41 -8.61
CA PRO A 223 22.25 -5.47 -8.09
C PRO A 223 21.67 -4.52 -7.03
N GLN A 224 20.41 -4.12 -7.20
CA GLN A 224 19.71 -3.25 -6.25
C GLN A 224 19.37 -3.98 -4.95
N ALA A 225 18.94 -5.24 -5.01
CA ALA A 225 18.74 -6.08 -3.82
C ALA A 225 20.04 -6.26 -3.02
N GLN A 226 21.15 -6.49 -3.72
CA GLN A 226 22.46 -6.62 -3.10
C GLN A 226 22.92 -5.30 -2.46
N ALA A 227 22.65 -4.14 -3.07
CA ALA A 227 22.93 -2.83 -2.49
C ALA A 227 22.12 -2.56 -1.22
N VAL A 228 20.83 -2.90 -1.22
CA VAL A 228 19.99 -2.83 -0.01
C VAL A 228 20.58 -3.67 1.12
N ARG A 229 20.94 -4.93 0.85
CA ARG A 229 21.55 -5.83 1.84
C ARG A 229 22.91 -5.32 2.31
N ALA A 230 23.73 -4.78 1.41
CA ALA A 230 25.01 -4.16 1.76
C ALA A 230 24.83 -3.01 2.76
N SER A 231 23.80 -2.17 2.58
CA SER A 231 23.50 -1.06 3.51
C SER A 231 23.12 -1.53 4.93
N ILE A 232 22.56 -2.72 5.08
CA ILE A 232 22.33 -3.31 6.40
C ILE A 232 23.66 -3.81 6.98
N LEU A 233 24.50 -4.42 6.15
CA LEU A 233 25.77 -5.01 6.57
C LEU A 233 26.86 -4.00 6.89
N ASP A 234 26.85 -2.82 6.25
CA ASP A 234 27.73 -1.70 6.60
C ASP A 234 27.18 -0.78 7.71
N GLY A 235 25.91 -0.98 8.10
CA GLY A 235 25.27 -0.23 9.18
C GLY A 235 24.74 1.15 8.77
N SER A 236 24.78 1.51 7.49
CA SER A 236 24.23 2.77 7.00
C SER A 236 22.70 2.77 6.96
N PHE A 237 22.10 1.60 6.69
CA PHE A 237 20.67 1.45 6.42
C PHE A 237 20.16 2.47 5.39
N SER A 238 21.01 2.86 4.43
CA SER A 238 20.80 4.00 3.51
C SER A 238 19.56 3.87 2.62
N HIS A 239 19.06 2.64 2.43
CA HIS A 239 17.82 2.36 1.70
C HIS A 239 16.56 2.30 2.60
N CYS A 240 16.74 2.38 3.92
CA CYS A 240 15.65 2.39 4.89
C CYS A 240 15.28 3.83 5.28
N ARG A 241 14.05 4.00 5.76
CA ARG A 241 13.53 5.25 6.30
C ARG A 241 13.35 5.13 7.81
N GLU A 242 14.27 5.70 8.59
CA GLU A 242 14.19 5.74 10.06
C GLU A 242 12.84 6.29 10.56
N ARG A 243 12.35 7.37 9.95
CA ARG A 243 11.11 8.05 10.34
C ARG A 243 9.88 7.13 10.37
N THR A 244 9.79 6.22 9.42
CA THR A 244 8.64 5.30 9.24
C THR A 244 8.94 3.88 9.72
N CYS A 245 10.20 3.53 9.94
CA CYS A 245 10.60 2.24 10.48
C CYS A 245 10.60 2.27 12.01
N GLY A 246 9.55 1.71 12.62
CA GLY A 246 9.45 1.62 14.08
C GLY A 246 10.65 0.93 14.73
N ALA A 247 11.26 -0.07 14.07
CA ALA A 247 12.43 -0.78 14.60
C ALA A 247 13.69 0.10 14.67
N LEU A 248 13.91 0.96 13.67
CA LEU A 248 15.01 1.93 13.66
C LEU A 248 14.74 3.05 14.67
N ARG A 249 13.56 3.67 14.60
CA ARG A 249 13.16 4.78 15.50
C ARG A 249 13.23 4.40 16.98
N THR A 250 12.88 3.16 17.32
CA THR A 250 12.91 2.68 18.71
C THR A 250 14.20 1.95 19.09
N ARG A 251 15.17 1.84 18.16
CA ARG A 251 16.42 1.08 18.32
C ARG A 251 16.21 -0.34 18.88
N LYS A 252 15.14 -1.00 18.43
CA LYS A 252 14.75 -2.36 18.86
C LYS A 252 15.28 -3.47 17.95
N LEU A 253 16.13 -3.13 16.98
CA LEU A 253 16.83 -4.15 16.20
C LEU A 253 17.85 -4.89 17.08
N PRO A 254 18.03 -6.21 16.89
CA PRO A 254 19.06 -6.96 17.60
C PRO A 254 20.45 -6.47 17.22
N ARG A 255 21.40 -6.60 18.15
CA ARG A 255 22.82 -6.43 17.83
C ARG A 255 23.28 -7.58 16.96
N ARG A 256 24.26 -7.34 16.10
CA ARG A 256 24.90 -8.38 15.26
C ARG A 256 25.42 -9.56 16.09
N SER A 257 25.97 -9.28 17.26
CA SER A 257 26.48 -10.29 18.21
C SER A 257 25.41 -11.20 18.78
N ASP A 258 24.16 -10.73 18.80
CA ASP A 258 23.03 -11.41 19.44
C ASP A 258 22.30 -12.33 18.45
N ILE A 259 22.68 -12.30 17.17
CA ILE A 259 22.14 -13.16 16.14
C ILE A 259 22.66 -14.58 16.33
N THR A 260 21.76 -15.50 16.65
CA THR A 260 22.08 -16.92 16.91
C THR A 260 21.80 -17.82 15.71
N ASP A 261 20.95 -17.40 14.78
CA ASP A 261 20.62 -18.15 13.57
C ASP A 261 21.89 -18.40 12.72
N PRO A 262 22.28 -19.66 12.45
CA PRO A 262 23.52 -19.98 11.74
C PRO A 262 23.59 -19.39 10.32
N TYR A 263 22.46 -19.29 9.63
CA TYR A 263 22.40 -18.75 8.27
C TYR A 263 22.64 -17.23 8.27
N LEU A 264 21.95 -16.50 9.15
CA LEU A 264 22.15 -15.06 9.30
C LEU A 264 23.56 -14.73 9.81
N ARG A 265 24.13 -15.55 10.70
CA ARG A 265 25.53 -15.40 11.13
C ARG A 265 26.51 -15.54 9.97
N ALA A 266 26.32 -16.53 9.10
CA ALA A 266 27.15 -16.70 7.91
C ALA A 266 27.05 -15.49 6.97
N ILE A 267 25.84 -14.92 6.79
CA ILE A 267 25.62 -13.68 6.04
C ILE A 267 26.38 -12.50 6.65
N ILE A 268 26.26 -12.30 7.97
CA ILE A 268 26.90 -11.17 8.67
C ILE A 268 28.43 -11.29 8.57
N HIS A 269 28.99 -12.45 8.89
CA HIS A 269 30.44 -12.67 8.88
C HIS A 269 31.03 -12.61 7.46
N GLY A 270 30.36 -13.21 6.47
CA GLY A 270 30.79 -13.21 5.08
C GLY A 270 30.42 -11.95 4.30
N ARG A 271 29.66 -11.02 4.91
CA ARG A 271 29.04 -9.87 4.24
C ARG A 271 28.29 -10.26 2.96
N VAL A 272 27.58 -11.38 3.01
CA VAL A 272 26.93 -11.99 1.84
C VAL A 272 25.70 -11.18 1.44
N THR A 273 25.67 -10.70 0.20
CA THR A 273 24.55 -9.94 -0.36
C THR A 273 23.77 -10.72 -1.43
N HIS A 274 24.44 -11.61 -2.15
CA HIS A 274 23.82 -12.56 -3.08
C HIS A 274 23.44 -13.85 -2.35
N LEU A 275 22.16 -14.18 -2.32
CA LEU A 275 21.64 -15.29 -1.50
C LEU A 275 21.37 -16.53 -2.36
N PRO A 276 21.86 -17.72 -1.94
CA PRO A 276 21.65 -18.96 -2.68
C PRO A 276 20.22 -19.50 -2.55
N ARG A 277 19.48 -19.06 -1.53
CA ARG A 277 18.07 -19.43 -1.30
C ARG A 277 17.15 -18.24 -1.46
N GLY A 278 15.90 -18.53 -1.81
CA GLY A 278 14.83 -17.55 -1.88
C GLY A 278 14.40 -17.01 -0.51
N PRO A 279 13.46 -16.06 -0.48
CA PRO A 279 12.91 -15.54 0.77
C PRO A 279 12.17 -16.64 1.54
N THR A 280 12.14 -16.51 2.86
CA THR A 280 11.32 -17.37 3.73
C THR A 280 9.90 -16.84 3.88
N SER A 281 9.65 -15.57 3.57
CA SER A 281 8.33 -14.94 3.59
C SER A 281 8.09 -14.13 2.33
N LEU A 282 6.93 -14.33 1.69
CA LEU A 282 6.51 -13.60 0.50
C LEU A 282 5.14 -12.96 0.71
N THR A 283 5.04 -11.66 0.50
CA THR A 283 3.78 -10.90 0.59
C THR A 283 3.26 -10.56 -0.80
N MET A 284 2.01 -10.89 -1.06
CA MET A 284 1.38 -10.86 -2.39
C MET A 284 0.36 -9.71 -2.47
N ASN A 285 0.82 -8.55 -2.96
CA ASN A 285 0.09 -7.28 -3.03
C ASN A 285 -0.16 -6.79 -4.47
N TYR A 286 0.02 -7.66 -5.47
CA TYR A 286 -0.14 -7.28 -6.88
C TYR A 286 -1.62 -7.23 -7.34
N ASP A 287 -2.57 -7.80 -6.59
CA ASP A 287 -4.01 -7.68 -6.86
C ASP A 287 -4.70 -6.82 -5.79
N ARG A 288 -5.36 -5.76 -6.24
CA ARG A 288 -6.12 -4.83 -5.39
C ARG A 288 -7.61 -5.14 -5.36
N SER A 289 -8.07 -6.20 -6.02
CA SER A 289 -9.50 -6.53 -6.11
C SER A 289 -10.13 -6.67 -4.72
N CYS A 290 -11.29 -6.04 -4.51
CA CYS A 290 -12.04 -6.10 -3.26
C CYS A 290 -13.53 -5.91 -3.53
N ASN A 291 -14.37 -6.52 -2.69
CA ASN A 291 -15.82 -6.35 -2.69
C ASN A 291 -16.29 -5.08 -1.95
N LEU A 292 -15.38 -4.28 -1.41
CA LEU A 292 -15.66 -3.01 -0.72
C LEU A 292 -14.82 -1.86 -1.29
N ALA A 293 -15.37 -0.65 -1.21
CA ALA A 293 -14.71 0.61 -1.56
C ALA A 293 -14.49 1.46 -0.30
N CYS A 294 -13.73 0.93 0.66
CA CYS A 294 -13.50 1.62 1.93
C CYS A 294 -12.79 2.97 1.69
N PRO A 295 -13.28 4.10 2.25
CA PRO A 295 -12.75 5.43 1.94
C PRO A 295 -11.25 5.62 2.23
N THR A 296 -10.72 4.91 3.22
CA THR A 296 -9.30 4.92 3.60
C THR A 296 -8.40 4.19 2.59
N CYS A 297 -8.97 3.30 1.78
CA CYS A 297 -8.23 2.37 0.91
C CYS A 297 -8.37 2.68 -0.59
N ARG A 298 -9.55 3.15 -1.01
CA ARG A 298 -9.88 3.41 -2.42
C ARG A 298 -11.13 4.28 -2.56
N VAL A 299 -11.26 4.97 -3.68
CA VAL A 299 -12.43 5.80 -4.02
C VAL A 299 -13.53 5.02 -4.75
N GLU A 300 -13.21 3.86 -5.33
CA GLU A 300 -14.14 3.02 -6.10
C GLU A 300 -13.87 1.53 -5.89
N LEU A 301 -14.85 0.70 -6.27
CA LEU A 301 -14.69 -0.76 -6.28
C LEU A 301 -13.65 -1.16 -7.32
N ILE A 302 -12.68 -1.98 -6.89
CA ILE A 302 -11.64 -2.50 -7.77
C ILE A 302 -11.92 -3.97 -8.02
N THR A 303 -11.98 -4.36 -9.29
CA THR A 303 -12.01 -5.75 -9.73
C THR A 303 -11.21 -5.87 -11.00
N LEU A 304 -10.12 -6.63 -10.98
CA LEU A 304 -9.30 -6.84 -12.17
C LEU A 304 -10.06 -7.67 -13.21
N LYS A 305 -10.06 -7.20 -14.46
CA LYS A 305 -10.68 -7.85 -15.62
C LYS A 305 -9.74 -7.77 -16.83
N GLY A 306 -10.02 -8.57 -17.87
CA GLY A 306 -9.30 -8.53 -19.14
C GLY A 306 -7.78 -8.59 -18.98
N GLN A 307 -7.07 -7.69 -19.66
CA GLN A 307 -5.61 -7.61 -19.66
C GLN A 307 -5.02 -7.37 -18.26
N ALA A 308 -5.66 -6.54 -17.42
CA ALA A 308 -5.17 -6.29 -16.06
C ALA A 308 -5.23 -7.54 -15.18
N LYS A 309 -6.28 -8.36 -15.33
CA LYS A 309 -6.36 -9.67 -14.65
C LYS A 309 -5.31 -10.64 -15.20
N ALA A 310 -5.10 -10.67 -16.51
CA ALA A 310 -4.08 -11.52 -17.13
C ALA A 310 -2.66 -11.15 -16.66
N ALA A 311 -2.35 -9.86 -16.57
CA ALA A 311 -1.06 -9.39 -16.05
C ALA A 311 -0.85 -9.79 -14.58
N ALA A 312 -1.87 -9.65 -13.73
CA ALA A 312 -1.79 -10.07 -12.34
C ALA A 312 -1.68 -11.61 -12.18
N LEU A 313 -2.30 -12.40 -13.05
CA LEU A 313 -2.08 -13.86 -13.11
C LEU A 313 -0.64 -14.19 -13.53
N ALA A 314 -0.07 -13.48 -14.51
CA ALA A 314 1.32 -13.67 -14.90
C ALA A 314 2.28 -13.35 -13.75
N ILE A 315 1.99 -12.32 -12.94
CA ILE A 315 2.75 -11.98 -11.74
C ILE A 315 2.61 -13.07 -10.66
N GLN A 316 1.39 -13.58 -10.41
CA GLN A 316 1.17 -14.74 -9.52
C GLN A 316 2.05 -15.91 -9.96
N ASP A 317 1.96 -16.29 -11.24
CA ASP A 317 2.70 -17.42 -11.79
C ASP A 317 4.22 -17.20 -11.68
N TRP A 318 4.71 -16.00 -12.02
CA TRP A 318 6.12 -15.64 -11.88
C TRP A 318 6.62 -15.76 -10.43
N ALA A 319 5.85 -15.22 -9.48
CA ALA A 319 6.19 -15.23 -8.06
C ALA A 319 6.21 -16.63 -7.45
N THR A 320 5.42 -17.54 -8.02
CA THR A 320 5.17 -18.89 -7.48
C THR A 320 5.78 -20.01 -8.35
N ARG A 321 6.53 -19.67 -9.40
CA ARG A 321 7.20 -20.63 -10.26
C ARG A 321 8.67 -20.74 -9.92
N GLY A 322 9.12 -21.94 -9.56
CA GLY A 322 10.52 -22.27 -9.35
C GLY A 322 10.78 -22.88 -7.99
N ASP A 323 12.00 -23.39 -7.81
CA ASP A 323 12.40 -24.11 -6.59
C ASP A 323 12.53 -23.19 -5.37
N HIS A 324 12.49 -21.86 -5.55
CA HIS A 324 12.55 -20.91 -4.45
C HIS A 324 11.36 -21.06 -3.50
N LEU A 325 10.20 -21.49 -3.99
CA LEU A 325 9.04 -21.77 -3.15
C LEU A 325 9.31 -22.86 -2.09
N ALA A 326 10.25 -23.78 -2.32
CA ALA A 326 10.64 -24.76 -1.31
C ALA A 326 11.27 -24.12 -0.07
N HIS A 327 11.79 -22.89 -0.19
CA HIS A 327 12.34 -22.10 0.91
C HIS A 327 11.32 -21.17 1.57
N VAL A 328 10.20 -20.90 0.89
CA VAL A 328 9.15 -20.02 1.40
C VAL A 328 8.39 -20.77 2.50
N GLY A 329 8.55 -20.31 3.73
CA GLY A 329 7.79 -20.81 4.87
C GLY A 329 6.43 -20.13 5.03
N VAL A 330 6.27 -18.89 4.53
CA VAL A 330 5.03 -18.12 4.68
C VAL A 330 4.67 -17.34 3.41
N LEU A 331 3.42 -17.47 2.96
CA LEU A 331 2.78 -16.60 1.98
C LEU A 331 1.71 -15.73 2.64
N HIS A 332 1.74 -14.42 2.39
CA HIS A 332 0.73 -13.48 2.87
C HIS A 332 -0.10 -12.93 1.70
N PHE A 333 -1.41 -13.14 1.73
CA PHE A 333 -2.38 -12.64 0.76
C PHE A 333 -3.51 -11.90 1.49
N THR A 334 -3.72 -10.61 1.43
CA THR A 334 -3.00 -9.51 0.78
C THR A 334 -3.15 -8.30 1.70
N GLY A 335 -2.28 -7.30 1.56
CA GLY A 335 -2.42 -5.98 2.18
C GLY A 335 -3.15 -4.95 1.29
N SER A 336 -3.40 -5.23 0.01
CA SER A 336 -3.89 -4.24 -0.96
C SER A 336 -5.28 -4.51 -1.54
N GLY A 337 -5.80 -5.71 -1.35
CA GLY A 337 -7.11 -6.18 -1.80
C GLY A 337 -7.82 -6.98 -0.72
N ASP A 338 -8.67 -7.92 -1.13
CA ASP A 338 -9.27 -8.91 -0.23
C ASP A 338 -9.04 -10.33 -0.78
N ALA A 339 -8.51 -11.23 0.06
CA ALA A 339 -8.17 -12.60 -0.32
C ALA A 339 -9.36 -13.39 -0.90
N PHE A 340 -10.56 -13.16 -0.39
CA PHE A 340 -11.80 -13.83 -0.80
C PHE A 340 -12.56 -13.07 -1.88
N ALA A 341 -12.22 -11.83 -2.19
CA ALA A 341 -12.76 -11.10 -3.34
C ALA A 341 -11.93 -11.30 -4.61
N SER A 342 -10.61 -11.49 -4.47
CA SER A 342 -9.73 -11.73 -5.60
C SER A 342 -9.96 -13.12 -6.21
N SER A 343 -10.44 -13.14 -7.45
CA SER A 343 -10.50 -14.39 -8.22
C SER A 343 -9.12 -14.97 -8.57
N ILE A 344 -8.06 -14.15 -8.49
CA ILE A 344 -6.67 -14.55 -8.77
C ILE A 344 -6.11 -15.30 -7.57
N PHE A 345 -6.25 -14.75 -6.37
CA PHE A 345 -5.83 -15.41 -5.14
C PHE A 345 -6.64 -16.67 -4.88
N GLN A 346 -7.98 -16.63 -5.05
CA GLN A 346 -8.80 -17.84 -4.94
C GLN A 346 -8.40 -18.93 -5.92
N HIS A 347 -8.06 -18.58 -7.17
CA HIS A 347 -7.63 -19.58 -8.15
C HIS A 347 -6.37 -20.31 -7.68
N PHE A 348 -5.38 -19.57 -7.20
CA PHE A 348 -4.14 -20.13 -6.67
C PHE A 348 -4.36 -20.94 -5.38
N LEU A 349 -5.08 -20.38 -4.41
CA LEU A 349 -5.34 -21.05 -3.12
C LEU A 349 -6.10 -22.36 -3.30
N ARG A 350 -7.05 -22.45 -4.25
CA ARG A 350 -7.75 -23.71 -4.57
C ARG A 350 -6.87 -24.74 -5.26
N GLY A 351 -5.85 -24.29 -6.00
CA GLY A 351 -4.89 -25.16 -6.67
C GLY A 351 -3.76 -25.64 -5.76
N LEU A 352 -3.58 -25.02 -4.60
CA LEU A 352 -2.50 -25.34 -3.69
C LEU A 352 -2.84 -26.54 -2.81
N ASN A 353 -1.97 -27.54 -2.84
CA ASN A 353 -2.05 -28.70 -1.95
C ASN A 353 -0.94 -28.61 -0.90
N ALA A 354 -1.32 -28.50 0.38
CA ALA A 354 -0.37 -28.41 1.49
C ALA A 354 0.63 -29.58 1.54
N ASN A 355 0.26 -30.76 1.04
CA ASN A 355 1.14 -31.93 1.03
C ASN A 355 2.34 -31.77 0.08
N ASP A 356 2.16 -30.99 -1.00
CA ASP A 356 3.24 -30.72 -1.97
C ASP A 356 4.22 -29.66 -1.42
N HIS A 357 3.79 -28.89 -0.43
CA HIS A 357 4.56 -27.82 0.20
C HIS A 357 4.46 -27.88 1.74
N PRO A 358 5.01 -28.93 2.40
CA PRO A 358 4.76 -29.20 3.82
C PRO A 358 5.28 -28.12 4.79
N ASN A 359 6.20 -27.27 4.34
CA ASN A 359 6.75 -26.16 5.13
C ASN A 359 6.01 -24.84 4.90
N LEU A 360 5.11 -24.78 3.91
CA LEU A 360 4.43 -23.57 3.49
C LEU A 360 3.22 -23.30 4.37
N ARG A 361 3.15 -22.08 4.89
CA ARG A 361 2.02 -21.57 5.66
C ARG A 361 1.41 -20.37 4.95
N ILE A 362 0.10 -20.20 5.06
CA ILE A 362 -0.59 -19.08 4.43
C ILE A 362 -1.26 -18.20 5.49
N GLY A 363 -1.03 -16.90 5.37
CA GLY A 363 -1.78 -15.87 6.07
C GLY A 363 -2.67 -15.08 5.14
N LEU A 364 -3.93 -14.89 5.54
CA LEU A 364 -4.93 -14.17 4.76
C LEU A 364 -5.31 -12.83 5.39
N GLY A 365 -5.24 -11.76 4.60
CA GLY A 365 -5.85 -10.46 4.87
C GLY A 365 -7.21 -10.34 4.18
N THR A 366 -8.24 -9.97 4.95
CA THR A 366 -9.62 -9.84 4.43
C THR A 366 -10.44 -8.79 5.21
N ASN A 367 -11.51 -8.28 4.60
CA ASN A 367 -12.57 -7.53 5.27
C ASN A 367 -13.62 -8.44 5.96
N GLY A 368 -13.56 -9.76 5.75
CA GLY A 368 -14.38 -10.74 6.47
C GLY A 368 -15.75 -11.04 5.87
N LEU A 369 -16.29 -10.21 4.96
CA LEU A 369 -17.63 -10.42 4.40
C LEU A 369 -17.74 -11.66 3.50
N LEU A 370 -16.67 -11.97 2.78
CA LEU A 370 -16.60 -13.14 1.91
C LEU A 370 -15.93 -14.34 2.57
N PHE A 371 -15.53 -14.24 3.83
CA PHE A 371 -15.02 -15.37 4.62
C PHE A 371 -16.17 -16.17 5.23
N THR A 372 -16.94 -16.81 4.37
CA THR A 372 -18.07 -17.66 4.73
C THR A 372 -17.63 -19.12 4.85
N ARG A 373 -18.46 -19.97 5.47
CA ARG A 373 -18.24 -21.43 5.46
C ARG A 373 -18.14 -21.98 4.04
N LYS A 374 -19.01 -21.52 3.12
CA LYS A 374 -19.01 -21.96 1.73
C LYS A 374 -17.70 -21.65 1.01
N THR A 375 -17.15 -20.46 1.20
CA THR A 375 -15.88 -20.06 0.56
C THR A 375 -14.69 -20.75 1.20
N TRP A 376 -14.69 -20.93 2.53
CA TRP A 376 -13.68 -21.71 3.24
C TRP A 376 -13.60 -23.16 2.75
N ASP A 377 -14.74 -23.85 2.70
CA ASP A 377 -14.82 -25.26 2.28
C ASP A 377 -14.34 -25.45 0.81
N GLN A 378 -14.37 -24.40 0.00
CA GLN A 378 -13.87 -24.43 -1.39
C GLN A 378 -12.35 -24.33 -1.51
N LEU A 379 -11.63 -23.88 -0.48
CA LEU A 379 -10.16 -23.75 -0.50
C LEU A 379 -9.44 -25.09 -0.18
N GLY A 380 -10.20 -26.19 -0.10
CA GLY A 380 -9.88 -27.49 0.50
C GLY A 380 -8.54 -28.15 0.13
N GLY A 381 -7.46 -27.62 0.70
CA GLY A 381 -6.10 -28.13 0.56
C GLY A 381 -5.01 -27.13 0.96
N ALA A 382 -5.28 -25.83 0.96
CA ALA A 382 -4.30 -24.82 1.32
C ALA A 382 -3.98 -24.82 2.84
N ALA A 383 -2.70 -24.70 3.19
CA ALA A 383 -2.20 -24.58 4.57
C ALA A 383 -2.46 -23.18 5.16
N ILE A 384 -3.72 -22.75 5.20
CA ILE A 384 -4.10 -21.46 5.77
C ILE A 384 -4.04 -21.57 7.29
N GLU A 385 -3.11 -20.84 7.90
CA GLU A 385 -2.89 -20.84 9.34
C GLU A 385 -3.26 -19.50 9.99
N VAL A 386 -3.21 -18.40 9.25
CA VAL A 386 -3.43 -17.06 9.79
C VAL A 386 -4.58 -16.36 9.08
N ALA A 387 -5.49 -15.76 9.85
CA ALA A 387 -6.54 -14.88 9.35
C ALA A 387 -6.46 -13.51 10.04
N CYS A 388 -6.24 -12.46 9.24
CA CYS A 388 -6.22 -11.06 9.66
C CYS A 388 -7.44 -10.35 9.08
N VAL A 389 -8.41 -10.00 9.92
CA VAL A 389 -9.69 -9.43 9.48
C VAL A 389 -9.77 -7.95 9.83
N SER A 390 -9.95 -7.11 8.82
CA SER A 390 -9.93 -5.66 8.95
C SER A 390 -11.36 -5.11 9.01
N VAL A 391 -11.76 -4.52 10.15
CA VAL A 391 -13.16 -4.20 10.47
C VAL A 391 -13.42 -2.70 10.65
N ASP A 392 -12.54 -1.98 11.36
CA ASP A 392 -12.61 -0.52 11.63
C ASP A 392 -13.90 0.00 12.29
N ALA A 393 -14.69 -0.86 12.94
CA ALA A 393 -15.92 -0.48 13.65
C ALA A 393 -16.37 -1.53 14.67
N ALA A 394 -17.05 -1.09 15.72
CA ALA A 394 -17.81 -1.93 16.66
C ALA A 394 -19.33 -1.74 16.54
N SER A 395 -19.80 -0.79 15.71
CA SER A 395 -21.23 -0.57 15.44
C SER A 395 -21.58 -0.65 13.94
N PRO A 396 -22.84 -0.99 13.59
CA PRO A 396 -23.30 -0.97 12.20
C PRO A 396 -23.14 0.40 11.53
N GLN A 397 -23.38 1.49 12.27
CA GLN A 397 -23.32 2.86 11.76
C GLN A 397 -21.88 3.23 11.37
N THR A 398 -20.93 2.98 12.25
CA THR A 398 -19.50 3.25 11.98
C THR A 398 -18.97 2.31 10.89
N TYR A 399 -19.42 1.05 10.87
CA TYR A 399 -19.04 0.11 9.83
C TYR A 399 -19.53 0.54 8.43
N ALA A 400 -20.76 1.05 8.34
CA ALA A 400 -21.30 1.59 7.09
C ALA A 400 -20.46 2.77 6.56
N LEU A 401 -19.98 3.64 7.44
CA LEU A 401 -19.12 4.78 7.05
C LEU A 401 -17.70 4.36 6.66
N ASN A 402 -17.12 3.38 7.36
CA ASN A 402 -15.70 3.03 7.20
C ASN A 402 -15.48 1.94 6.16
N ARG A 403 -16.43 1.01 6.03
CA ARG A 403 -16.29 -0.19 5.20
C ARG A 403 -17.40 -0.31 4.15
N GLY A 404 -18.63 0.10 4.48
CA GLY A 404 -19.76 0.12 3.56
C GLY A 404 -20.38 -1.26 3.26
N GLY A 405 -20.26 -2.20 4.20
CA GLY A 405 -20.79 -3.57 4.05
C GLY A 405 -21.90 -3.92 5.04
N ASP A 406 -22.37 -5.18 4.98
CA ASP A 406 -23.35 -5.74 5.92
C ASP A 406 -22.67 -6.14 7.25
N PHE A 407 -22.98 -5.43 8.32
CA PHE A 407 -22.38 -5.65 9.63
C PHE A 407 -22.85 -6.95 10.30
N ASP A 408 -24.12 -7.35 10.12
CA ASP A 408 -24.66 -8.57 10.72
C ASP A 408 -24.06 -9.81 10.06
N LEU A 409 -23.88 -9.76 8.73
CA LEU A 409 -23.14 -10.77 7.99
C LEU A 409 -21.69 -10.84 8.46
N LEU A 410 -21.03 -9.69 8.64
CA LEU A 410 -19.67 -9.65 9.17
C LEU A 410 -19.60 -10.36 10.53
N LEU A 411 -20.45 -9.98 11.51
CA LEU A 411 -20.44 -10.60 12.84
C LEU A 411 -20.66 -12.11 12.78
N THR A 412 -21.53 -12.57 11.88
CA THR A 412 -21.75 -14.01 11.63
C THR A 412 -20.47 -14.70 11.14
N ASN A 413 -19.75 -14.07 10.22
CA ASN A 413 -18.49 -14.59 9.68
C ASN A 413 -17.35 -14.53 10.70
N LEU A 414 -17.22 -13.46 11.50
CA LEU A 414 -16.21 -13.36 12.56
C LEU A 414 -16.37 -14.50 13.57
N LYS A 415 -17.59 -14.79 14.01
CA LYS A 415 -17.89 -15.95 14.87
C LYS A 415 -17.55 -17.28 14.21
N PHE A 416 -17.73 -17.40 12.90
CA PHE A 416 -17.32 -18.59 12.17
C PHE A 416 -15.79 -18.76 12.14
N ILE A 417 -15.05 -17.69 11.88
CA ILE A 417 -13.57 -17.69 11.90
C ILE A 417 -13.05 -18.04 13.31
N GLY A 418 -13.68 -17.50 14.36
CA GLY A 418 -13.41 -17.88 15.74
C GLY A 418 -13.57 -19.38 16.01
N ARG A 419 -14.59 -20.02 15.43
CA ARG A 419 -14.75 -21.49 15.52
C ARG A 419 -13.61 -22.23 14.81
N LEU A 420 -13.21 -21.80 13.61
CA LEU A 420 -12.04 -22.39 12.92
C LEU A 420 -10.78 -22.31 13.78
N ARG A 421 -10.58 -21.18 14.47
CA ARG A 421 -9.46 -20.99 15.40
C ARG A 421 -9.55 -21.91 16.62
N ALA A 422 -10.72 -22.02 17.24
CA ALA A 422 -10.96 -22.89 18.40
C ALA A 422 -10.82 -24.38 18.07
N GLU A 423 -11.19 -24.78 16.86
CA GLU A 423 -11.06 -26.16 16.34
C GLU A 423 -9.63 -26.47 15.84
N GLY A 424 -8.70 -25.51 15.91
CA GLY A 424 -7.30 -25.69 15.51
C GLY A 424 -7.04 -25.67 14.00
N GLN A 425 -8.07 -25.36 13.20
CA GLN A 425 -7.97 -25.19 11.74
C GLN A 425 -7.23 -23.90 11.37
N LEU A 426 -7.35 -22.86 12.20
CA LEU A 426 -6.48 -21.68 12.17
C LEU A 426 -5.55 -21.70 13.38
N LYS A 427 -4.32 -21.21 13.20
CA LYS A 427 -3.33 -21.02 14.27
C LYS A 427 -3.38 -19.62 14.87
N LEU A 428 -3.75 -18.63 14.07
CA LEU A 428 -3.82 -17.23 14.48
C LEU A 428 -5.01 -16.53 13.84
N TYR A 429 -5.82 -15.88 14.65
CA TYR A 429 -6.95 -15.06 14.21
C TYR A 429 -6.85 -13.66 14.82
N THR A 430 -6.78 -12.64 13.97
CA THR A 430 -6.60 -11.26 14.42
C THR A 430 -7.65 -10.33 13.83
N LEU A 431 -7.97 -9.27 14.57
CA LEU A 431 -8.78 -8.16 14.09
C LEU A 431 -7.94 -6.89 13.94
N ASN A 432 -8.15 -6.13 12.87
CA ASN A 432 -7.51 -4.84 12.65
C ASN A 432 -8.51 -3.69 12.67
N PHE A 433 -8.06 -2.58 13.24
CA PHE A 433 -8.82 -1.34 13.38
C PHE A 433 -7.94 -0.12 13.10
N VAL A 434 -8.24 0.59 12.01
CA VAL A 434 -7.63 1.89 11.71
C VAL A 434 -8.37 2.98 12.49
N VAL A 435 -7.67 3.62 13.41
CA VAL A 435 -8.22 4.64 14.31
C VAL A 435 -8.30 6.00 13.61
N GLN A 436 -9.49 6.58 13.63
CA GLN A 436 -9.83 7.88 13.06
C GLN A 436 -10.96 8.56 13.87
N ASP A 437 -11.26 9.81 13.55
CA ASP A 437 -12.17 10.66 14.33
C ASP A 437 -13.55 10.03 14.59
N ASN A 438 -14.13 9.36 13.59
CA ASN A 438 -15.47 8.81 13.67
C ASN A 438 -15.56 7.47 14.42
N ASN A 439 -14.43 6.84 14.78
CA ASN A 439 -14.44 5.49 15.35
C ASN A 439 -13.57 5.32 16.60
N PHE A 440 -12.72 6.29 16.97
CA PHE A 440 -11.81 6.11 18.12
C PHE A 440 -12.55 5.80 19.43
N ALA A 441 -13.74 6.40 19.63
CA ALA A 441 -14.56 6.15 20.81
C ALA A 441 -15.08 4.70 20.90
N GLU A 442 -15.08 3.97 19.79
CA GLU A 442 -15.47 2.55 19.73
C GLU A 442 -14.33 1.59 20.06
N MET A 443 -13.08 2.06 20.19
CA MET A 443 -11.93 1.16 20.45
C MET A 443 -12.16 0.21 21.63
N PRO A 444 -12.71 0.64 22.79
CA PRO A 444 -12.96 -0.29 23.88
C PRO A 444 -14.07 -1.30 23.58
N ALA A 445 -15.12 -0.91 22.84
CA ALA A 445 -16.16 -1.84 22.40
C ALA A 445 -15.64 -2.84 21.36
N PHE A 446 -14.71 -2.40 20.51
CA PHE A 446 -14.04 -3.25 19.53
C PHE A 446 -13.12 -4.29 20.19
N ALA A 447 -12.44 -3.91 21.28
CA ALA A 447 -11.67 -4.84 22.10
C ALA A 447 -12.55 -5.97 22.66
N GLU A 448 -13.75 -5.63 23.15
CA GLU A 448 -14.72 -6.62 23.62
C GLU A 448 -15.23 -7.50 22.48
N LEU A 449 -15.53 -6.92 21.31
CA LEU A 449 -15.91 -7.69 20.12
C LEU A 449 -14.85 -8.73 19.76
N GLY A 450 -13.56 -8.35 19.80
CA GLY A 450 -12.44 -9.28 19.55
C GLY A 450 -12.45 -10.48 20.51
N ARG A 451 -12.72 -10.22 21.79
CA ARG A 451 -12.86 -11.27 22.82
C ARG A 451 -14.07 -12.17 22.55
N GLU A 452 -15.20 -11.58 22.19
CA GLU A 452 -16.45 -12.32 21.91
C GLU A 452 -16.34 -13.25 20.70
N VAL A 453 -15.64 -12.83 19.64
CA VAL A 453 -15.46 -13.64 18.44
C VAL A 453 -14.27 -14.60 18.54
N GLY A 454 -13.54 -14.59 19.65
CA GLY A 454 -12.40 -15.50 19.88
C GLY A 454 -11.16 -15.16 19.04
N ALA A 455 -10.90 -13.88 18.78
CA ALA A 455 -9.64 -13.44 18.21
C ALA A 455 -8.49 -13.63 19.22
N ASP A 456 -7.29 -13.93 18.72
CA ASP A 456 -6.06 -13.99 19.53
C ASP A 456 -5.47 -12.60 19.79
N PHE A 457 -5.67 -11.66 18.85
CA PHE A 457 -5.22 -10.27 18.98
C PHE A 457 -6.16 -9.27 18.29
N VAL A 458 -6.21 -8.06 18.85
CA VAL A 458 -6.86 -6.89 18.26
C VAL A 458 -5.83 -5.78 18.08
N PHE A 459 -5.58 -5.42 16.82
CA PHE A 459 -4.62 -4.39 16.44
C PHE A 459 -5.31 -3.06 16.21
N PHE A 460 -4.82 -2.01 16.88
CA PHE A 460 -5.18 -0.62 16.62
C PHE A 460 -4.02 0.09 15.93
N GLN A 461 -4.31 0.82 14.85
CA GLN A 461 -3.29 1.48 14.04
C GLN A 461 -3.70 2.91 13.69
N GLN A 462 -2.73 3.81 13.58
CA GLN A 462 -2.94 5.18 13.08
C GLN A 462 -3.46 5.16 11.64
N LEU A 463 -4.38 6.08 11.34
CA LEU A 463 -4.75 6.41 9.97
C LEU A 463 -3.53 6.92 9.19
N VAL A 464 -3.31 6.36 8.00
CA VAL A 464 -2.32 6.84 7.03
C VAL A 464 -3.08 7.29 5.79
N ASN A 465 -2.71 8.44 5.21
CA ASN A 465 -3.27 8.86 3.93
C ASN A 465 -2.59 8.09 2.80
N TRP A 466 -3.41 7.32 2.06
CA TRP A 466 -3.04 6.52 0.88
C TRP A 466 -3.42 7.22 -0.44
N GLY A 467 -3.55 8.55 -0.40
CA GLY A 467 -3.96 9.37 -1.53
C GLY A 467 -5.47 9.36 -1.81
N THR A 468 -6.27 8.77 -0.93
CA THR A 468 -7.74 8.71 -1.09
C THR A 468 -8.46 9.88 -0.42
N PHE A 469 -7.78 10.60 0.47
CA PHE A 469 -8.29 11.81 1.11
C PHE A 469 -7.51 13.04 0.66
N SER A 470 -8.20 14.17 0.56
CA SER A 470 -7.52 15.48 0.56
C SER A 470 -6.77 15.67 1.87
N ARG A 471 -5.83 16.63 1.91
CA ARG A 471 -5.08 16.96 3.13
C ARG A 471 -6.04 17.35 4.25
N GLU A 472 -6.99 18.22 3.94
CA GLU A 472 -8.02 18.72 4.86
C GLU A 472 -8.84 17.55 5.39
N ALA A 473 -9.38 16.72 4.49
CA ALA A 473 -10.18 15.55 4.85
C ALA A 473 -9.41 14.50 5.67
N PHE A 474 -8.10 14.36 5.43
CA PHE A 474 -7.23 13.50 6.24
C PHE A 474 -6.98 14.10 7.62
N MET A 475 -6.65 15.39 7.71
CA MET A 475 -6.43 16.08 8.98
C MET A 475 -7.69 16.13 9.85
N GLU A 476 -8.89 16.17 9.26
CA GLU A 476 -10.16 16.04 9.98
C GLU A 476 -10.43 14.63 10.52
N ARG A 477 -9.71 13.61 10.04
CA ARG A 477 -9.89 12.20 10.44
C ARG A 477 -8.76 11.69 11.32
N ALA A 478 -7.55 12.21 11.13
CA ALA A 478 -6.32 11.76 11.75
C ALA A 478 -6.23 12.23 13.21
N VAL A 479 -7.07 11.66 14.06
CA VAL A 479 -7.20 12.02 15.50
C VAL A 479 -5.91 11.84 16.31
N HIS A 480 -4.94 11.09 15.77
CA HIS A 480 -3.64 10.88 16.39
C HIS A 480 -2.72 12.11 16.30
N PHE A 481 -3.02 13.12 15.49
CA PHE A 481 -2.26 14.37 15.48
C PHE A 481 -2.64 15.28 16.66
N PRO A 482 -1.65 15.87 17.35
CA PRO A 482 -1.90 16.81 18.45
C PRO A 482 -2.75 18.03 18.07
N SER A 483 -2.72 18.44 16.80
CA SER A 483 -3.51 19.56 16.26
C SER A 483 -4.99 19.22 16.05
N HIS A 484 -5.39 17.95 16.14
CA HIS A 484 -6.76 17.53 15.90
C HIS A 484 -7.67 17.97 17.08
N PRO A 485 -8.86 18.58 16.83
CA PRO A 485 -9.72 19.09 17.90
C PRO A 485 -10.14 18.04 18.94
N ARG A 486 -10.28 16.78 18.51
CA ARG A 486 -10.65 15.63 19.37
C ARG A 486 -9.47 14.80 19.86
N HIS A 487 -8.23 15.27 19.71
CA HIS A 487 -7.03 14.55 20.15
C HIS A 487 -7.05 14.23 21.65
N ALA A 488 -7.47 15.18 22.49
CA ALA A 488 -7.55 14.95 23.95
C ALA A 488 -8.52 13.81 24.32
N ALA A 489 -9.71 13.80 23.72
CA ALA A 489 -10.70 12.72 23.91
C ALA A 489 -10.19 11.36 23.40
N PHE A 490 -9.40 11.38 22.32
CA PHE A 490 -8.73 10.19 21.83
C PHE A 490 -7.69 9.66 22.83
N LEU A 491 -6.85 10.52 23.41
CA LEU A 491 -5.90 10.13 24.46
C LEU A 491 -6.60 9.59 25.71
N GLU A 492 -7.76 10.13 26.08
CA GLU A 492 -8.60 9.58 27.15
C GLU A 492 -9.10 8.17 26.79
N THR A 493 -9.53 7.95 25.55
CA THR A 493 -9.97 6.64 25.09
C THR A 493 -8.84 5.60 25.10
N LEU A 494 -7.61 5.98 24.75
CA LEU A 494 -6.43 5.11 24.82
C LEU A 494 -6.13 4.62 26.25
N ARG A 495 -6.61 5.33 27.28
CA ARG A 495 -6.43 4.97 28.69
C ARG A 495 -7.56 4.08 29.22
N ASP A 496 -8.56 3.74 28.40
CA ASP A 496 -9.63 2.83 28.82
C ASP A 496 -9.03 1.48 29.28
N PRO A 497 -9.37 0.98 30.48
CA PRO A 497 -8.81 -0.26 31.02
C PRO A 497 -8.97 -1.48 30.12
N ARG A 498 -10.01 -1.51 29.28
CA ARG A 498 -10.22 -2.62 28.32
C ARG A 498 -9.12 -2.72 27.27
N LEU A 499 -8.42 -1.61 27.00
CA LEU A 499 -7.28 -1.55 26.09
C LEU A 499 -5.94 -1.95 26.74
N ALA A 500 -5.93 -2.28 28.04
CA ALA A 500 -4.76 -2.81 28.74
C ALA A 500 -4.65 -4.35 28.69
N SER A 501 -5.65 -5.02 28.09
CA SER A 501 -5.67 -6.48 27.95
C SER A 501 -4.50 -6.98 27.07
N PRO A 502 -3.91 -8.16 27.36
CA PRO A 502 -2.86 -8.76 26.52
C PRO A 502 -3.36 -9.14 25.12
N LEU A 503 -4.68 -9.17 24.91
CA LEU A 503 -5.31 -9.29 23.59
C LEU A 503 -4.99 -8.09 22.69
N ILE A 504 -4.68 -6.93 23.26
CA ILE A 504 -4.65 -5.66 22.55
C ILE A 504 -3.23 -5.28 22.17
N ASP A 505 -3.04 -5.01 20.87
CA ASP A 505 -1.82 -4.41 20.34
C ASP A 505 -2.14 -3.01 19.80
N LEU A 506 -1.65 -1.99 20.49
CA LEU A 506 -1.81 -0.59 20.08
C LEU A 506 -0.83 -0.16 18.98
N ASN A 507 0.09 -1.03 18.55
CA ASN A 507 1.04 -0.80 17.48
C ASN A 507 1.70 0.60 17.55
N ASN A 508 1.52 1.43 16.53
CA ASN A 508 2.10 2.78 16.44
C ASN A 508 1.38 3.82 17.33
N LEU A 509 0.29 3.46 18.01
CA LEU A 509 -0.40 4.28 19.00
C LEU A 509 0.11 4.07 20.43
N ALA A 510 0.87 3.00 20.70
CA ALA A 510 1.33 2.67 22.05
C ALA A 510 2.09 3.85 22.70
N ALA A 511 2.95 4.54 21.93
CA ALA A 511 3.71 5.68 22.42
C ALA A 511 2.81 6.86 22.88
N LEU A 512 1.65 7.05 22.26
CA LEU A 512 0.71 8.13 22.63
C LEU A 512 -0.04 7.82 23.93
N ARG A 513 -0.19 6.55 24.28
CA ARG A 513 -0.75 6.14 25.58
C ARG A 513 0.23 6.43 26.71
N ASP A 514 1.50 6.14 26.49
CA ASP A 514 2.54 6.15 27.52
C ASP A 514 3.16 7.56 27.71
N ASP A 515 3.16 8.42 26.69
CA ASP A 515 3.53 9.85 26.79
C ASP A 515 2.52 10.78 26.09
N PRO A 516 1.55 11.35 26.82
CA PRO A 516 0.47 12.15 26.24
C PRO A 516 0.86 13.56 25.81
N ARG A 517 2.13 13.98 25.98
CA ARG A 517 2.59 15.32 25.59
C ARG A 517 3.07 15.44 24.16
N GLY A 518 3.19 14.32 23.43
CA GLY A 518 3.38 14.31 21.98
C GLY A 518 4.34 15.38 21.44
N GLY A 519 5.51 15.54 22.06
CA GLY A 519 6.62 16.24 21.42
C GLY A 519 7.26 15.31 20.39
N PRO A 520 7.73 15.80 19.23
CA PRO A 520 8.59 14.98 18.40
C PRO A 520 9.86 14.64 19.21
N PRO A 521 10.37 13.40 19.16
CA PRO A 521 11.76 13.16 19.55
C PRO A 521 12.72 13.89 18.60
#